data_AF-A0A844CTY4-F1
#
_entry.id   AF-A0A844CTY4-F1
#
_cell.length_a   1.000
_cell.length_b   1.000
_cell.length_c   1.000
_cell.angle_alpha   90.00
_cell.angle_beta   90.00
_cell.angle_gamma   90.00
#
_symmetry.space_group_name_H-M   'P 1'
#
loop_
_entity.id
_entity.type
_entity.pdbx_description
1 polymer ?
#
loop_
_entity_poly.entity_id
_entity_poly.type
_entity_poly.pdbx_seq_one_letter_code
_entity_poly.pdbx_strand_id
1 'polypeptide(L)' 'MRDKKDNATFDLPGFAPAAPLEPEAKRPPPPRGKRASLKQEQLELLEPTDTTGLPVWVRDENLDLTGLPVWKRD' A
#
# COMPACT_ATOMS: atom_id res chain seq x y z
N MET A 1 10.65 26.61 -29.25
CA MET A 1 10.81 27.85 -28.46
C MET A 1 10.09 27.60 -27.15
N ARG A 2 10.79 27.45 -26.02
CA ARG A 2 10.13 27.30 -24.70
C ARG A 2 9.38 28.61 -24.41
N ASP A 3 8.09 28.55 -24.12
CA ASP A 3 7.33 29.75 -23.76
C ASP A 3 7.82 30.25 -22.40
N LYS A 4 7.90 31.57 -22.25
CA LYS A 4 8.48 32.25 -21.08
C LYS A 4 7.65 32.07 -19.80
N LYS A 5 6.50 31.40 -19.89
CA LYS A 5 5.57 31.14 -18.77
C LYS A 5 5.46 29.68 -18.36
N ASP A 6 6.17 28.77 -19.03
CA ASP A 6 6.14 27.34 -18.71
C ASP A 6 7.06 27.00 -17.53
N ASN A 7 6.56 27.18 -16.30
CA ASN A 7 7.26 26.79 -15.07
C ASN A 7 7.26 25.27 -14.80
N ALA A 8 6.73 24.46 -15.72
CA ALA A 8 6.53 23.03 -15.52
C ALA A 8 7.83 22.20 -15.60
N THR A 9 8.98 22.81 -15.91
CA THR A 9 10.26 22.13 -15.93
C THR A 9 11.34 23.07 -15.40
N PHE A 10 11.41 23.17 -14.08
CA PHE A 10 12.55 23.81 -13.41
C PHE A 10 13.75 22.87 -13.50
N ASP A 11 14.63 23.12 -14.46
CA ASP A 11 15.92 22.45 -14.56
C ASP A 11 16.85 22.99 -13.46
N LEU A 12 17.07 22.22 -12.39
CA LEU A 12 17.94 22.61 -11.29
C LEU A 12 19.42 22.55 -11.75
N PRO A 13 20.26 23.54 -11.38
CA PRO A 13 21.68 23.50 -11.72
C PRO A 13 22.33 22.26 -11.08
N GLY A 14 22.90 21.40 -11.92
CA GLY A 14 23.51 20.12 -11.51
C GLY A 14 22.58 18.90 -11.60
N PHE A 15 21.30 19.08 -11.98
CA PHE A 15 20.34 17.99 -12.13
C PHE A 15 19.92 17.83 -13.60
N ALA A 16 20.70 17.04 -14.35
CA ALA A 16 20.33 16.62 -15.70
C ALA A 16 19.28 15.50 -15.63
N PRO A 17 18.41 15.35 -16.66
CA PRO A 17 17.47 14.23 -16.72
C PRO A 17 18.24 12.90 -16.65
N ALA A 18 17.72 11.97 -15.85
CA ALA A 18 18.34 10.66 -15.68
C ALA A 18 18.41 9.93 -17.04
N ALA A 19 19.57 9.36 -17.35
CA ALA A 19 19.70 8.50 -18.51
C ALA A 19 18.75 7.29 -18.36
N PRO A 20 18.09 6.84 -19.45
CA PRO A 20 17.29 5.62 -19.41
C PRO A 20 18.12 4.45 -18.87
N LEU A 21 17.62 3.78 -17.83
CA LEU A 21 18.27 2.59 -17.27
C LEU A 21 18.21 1.45 -18.30
N GLU A 22 19.37 1.01 -18.77
CA GLU A 22 19.45 -0.19 -19.59
C GLU A 22 19.06 -1.41 -18.74
N PRO A 23 18.16 -2.28 -19.24
CA PRO A 23 17.80 -3.49 -18.50
C PRO A 23 19.04 -4.39 -18.38
N GLU A 24 19.52 -4.59 -17.15
CA GLU A 24 20.59 -5.56 -16.89
C GLU A 24 20.19 -6.93 -17.45
N ALA A 25 21.14 -7.56 -18.15
CA ALA A 25 20.97 -8.93 -18.63
C ALA A 25 20.82 -9.87 -17.42
N LYS A 26 19.57 -10.18 -17.06
CA LYS A 26 19.24 -11.12 -15.99
C LYS A 26 19.81 -12.49 -16.36
N ARG A 27 20.90 -12.88 -15.71
CA ARG A 27 21.39 -14.26 -15.76
C ARG A 27 20.27 -15.16 -15.22
N PRO A 28 19.95 -16.28 -15.88
CA PRO A 28 18.93 -17.18 -15.38
C PRO A 28 19.33 -17.67 -13.98
N PRO A 29 18.40 -17.66 -13.01
CA PRO A 29 18.70 -18.14 -11.67
C PRO A 29 19.09 -19.63 -11.75
N PRO A 30 20.05 -20.09 -10.91
CA PRO A 30 20.40 -21.50 -10.85
C PRO A 30 19.18 -22.35 -10.50
N PRO A 31 19.08 -23.60 -10.99
CA PRO A 31 17.95 -24.46 -10.75
C PRO A 31 17.75 -24.66 -9.23
N ARG A 32 16.61 -24.18 -8.70
CA ARG A 32 16.26 -24.36 -7.29
C ARG A 32 15.86 -25.81 -7.08
N GLY A 33 16.58 -26.52 -6.20
CA GLY A 33 16.19 -27.86 -5.77
C GLY A 33 14.76 -27.88 -5.24
N LYS A 34 13.97 -28.90 -5.62
CA LYS A 34 12.58 -29.07 -5.20
C LYS A 34 12.54 -29.29 -3.68
N ARG A 35 12.35 -28.22 -2.91
CA ARG A 35 11.96 -28.33 -1.50
C ARG A 35 10.49 -28.68 -1.46
N ALA A 36 10.09 -29.52 -0.50
CA ALA A 36 8.68 -29.71 -0.20
C ALA A 36 8.06 -28.31 0.00
N SER A 37 7.00 -28.01 -0.74
CA SER A 37 6.31 -26.73 -0.64
C SER A 37 5.72 -26.63 0.76
N LEU A 38 6.32 -25.80 1.61
CA LEU A 38 5.72 -25.40 2.86
C LEU A 38 4.37 -24.76 2.51
N LYS A 39 3.29 -25.22 3.13
CA LYS A 39 1.96 -24.67 2.91
C LYS A 39 1.98 -23.21 3.34
N GLN A 40 2.03 -22.30 2.37
CA GLN A 40 1.91 -20.88 2.62
C GLN A 40 0.41 -20.58 2.75
N GLU A 41 0.00 -20.10 3.91
CA GLU A 41 -1.36 -19.60 4.13
C GLU A 41 -1.29 -18.07 4.16
N GLN A 42 -2.11 -17.42 3.33
CA GLN A 42 -2.23 -15.96 3.31
C GLN A 42 -3.11 -15.54 4.49
N LEU A 43 -2.60 -14.69 5.36
CA LEU A 43 -3.39 -14.07 6.42
C LEU A 43 -4.34 -13.04 5.81
N GLU A 44 -5.54 -12.92 6.39
CA GLU A 44 -6.44 -11.81 6.08
C GLU A 44 -5.78 -10.51 6.52
N LEU A 45 -5.63 -9.58 5.56
CA LEU A 45 -4.87 -8.33 5.74
C LEU A 45 -5.77 -7.18 6.21
N LEU A 46 -7.09 -7.29 6.03
CA LEU A 46 -8.05 -6.22 6.26
C LEU A 46 -9.29 -6.74 6.98
N GLU A 47 -9.79 -5.90 7.87
CA GLU A 47 -11.10 -6.08 8.51
C GLU A 47 -12.24 -5.94 7.47
N PRO A 48 -13.43 -6.49 7.75
CA PRO A 48 -14.57 -6.39 6.86
C PRO A 48 -14.94 -4.94 6.55
N THR A 49 -15.00 -4.60 5.27
CA THR A 49 -15.45 -3.30 4.78
C THR A 49 -16.77 -3.41 4.04
N ASP A 50 -17.60 -2.37 4.12
CA ASP A 50 -18.83 -2.27 3.32
C ASP A 50 -18.53 -1.95 1.83
N THR A 51 -19.57 -1.76 1.02
CA THR A 51 -19.43 -1.44 -0.42
C THR A 51 -18.78 -0.09 -0.69
N THR A 52 -18.62 0.76 0.33
CA THR A 52 -17.95 2.06 0.23
C THR A 52 -16.46 1.97 0.60
N GLY A 53 -16.01 0.82 1.11
CA GLY A 53 -14.65 0.63 1.61
C GLY A 53 -14.44 1.18 3.02
N LEU A 54 -15.51 1.54 3.73
CA LEU A 54 -15.45 1.91 5.14
C LEU A 54 -15.56 0.65 6.01
N PRO A 55 -14.97 0.65 7.22
CA PRO A 55 -15.14 -0.44 8.17
C PRO A 55 -16.63 -0.68 8.42
N VAL A 56 -17.05 -1.95 8.37
CA VAL A 56 -18.44 -2.30 8.70
C VAL A 56 -18.69 -1.92 10.15
N TRP A 57 -19.67 -1.05 10.38
CA TRP A 57 -20.06 -0.68 11.74
C TRP A 57 -20.77 -1.86 12.41
N VAL A 58 -20.13 -2.41 13.44
CA VAL A 58 -20.69 -3.48 14.27
C VAL A 58 -21.20 -2.86 15.56
N ARG A 59 -22.45 -3.16 15.92
CA ARG A 59 -23.04 -2.70 17.18
C ARG A 59 -22.41 -3.46 18.34
N ASP A 60 -21.63 -2.77 19.15
CA ASP A 60 -21.05 -3.29 20.40
C ASP A 60 -22.02 -3.03 21.56
N GLU A 61 -22.36 -4.07 22.32
CA GLU A 61 -23.23 -3.97 23.50
C GLU A 61 -22.58 -3.21 24.67
N ASN A 62 -21.25 -3.06 24.64
CA ASN A 62 -20.50 -2.32 25.64
C ASN A 62 -20.34 -0.83 25.29
N LEU A 63 -20.77 -0.41 24.10
CA LEU A 63 -20.71 0.97 23.65
C LEU A 63 -22.12 1.57 23.55
N ASP A 64 -22.26 2.82 23.95
CA ASP A 64 -23.49 3.56 23.75
C ASP A 64 -23.61 4.03 22.28
N LEU A 65 -24.70 4.77 21.97
CA LEU A 65 -24.96 5.27 20.61
C LEU A 65 -23.90 6.25 20.10
N THR A 66 -23.04 6.79 20.98
CA THR A 66 -21.93 7.68 20.63
C THR A 66 -20.62 6.93 20.42
N GLY A 67 -20.59 5.62 20.70
CA GLY A 67 -19.38 4.81 20.69
C GLY A 67 -18.54 4.94 21.96
N LEU A 68 -19.10 5.50 23.04
CA LEU A 68 -18.42 5.57 24.34
C LEU A 68 -18.76 4.35 25.19
N PRO A 69 -17.85 3.90 26.07
CA PRO A 69 -18.13 2.77 26.97
C PRO A 69 -19.35 3.03 27.84
N VAL A 70 -20.28 2.08 27.87
CA VAL A 70 -21.41 2.09 28.81
C VAL A 70 -20.85 1.89 30.21
N TRP A 71 -20.82 2.95 31.00
CA TRP A 71 -20.45 2.84 32.42
C TRP A 71 -21.53 2.09 33.18
N LYS A 72 -21.22 0.85 33.56
CA LYS A 72 -22.03 0.07 34.50
C LYS A 72 -21.96 0.78 35.85
N ARG A 73 -23.11 1.13 36.43
CA ARG A 73 -23.20 1.44 37.87
C ARG A 73 -23.50 0.11 38.55
N ASP A 74 -22.62 -0.28 39.48
CA ASP A 74 -22.79 -1.45 40.34
C ASP A 74 -24.10 -1.40 41.14
#